data_AF-A0A382JSF9-F1
#
_entry.id   AF-A0A382JSF9-F1
#
_cell.length_a   1.000
_cell.length_b   1.000
_cell.length_c   1.000
_cell.angle_alpha   90.00
_cell.angle_beta   90.00
_cell.angle_gamma   90.00
#
_symmetry.space_group_name_H-M   'P 1'
#
loop_
_entity.id
_entity.type
_entity.pdbx_description
1 polymer ?
#
loop_
_entity_poly.entity_id
_entity_poly.type
_entity_poly.pdbx_seq_one_letter_code
_entity_poly.pdbx_strand_id
1 'polypeptide(L)'
;MNYLPCEELLEVLKPAYVPCKNFEGICKDKILGWNPSTGNVPRGYCGAFGNIKDVKLVLVAAEPNNPKYDEKYKSSTSVDDYISQGSKYVFDCYDDNRSPMHMNVRYIINKCFPDITSFEEQLKK
;
A
#
# COMPACT_ATOMS: atom_id res chain seq x y z
N MET A 1 -10.43 7.34 9.25
CA MET A 1 -10.35 5.91 8.90
C MET A 1 -8.99 5.39 9.33
N ASN A 2 -8.91 4.15 9.82
CA ASN A 2 -7.63 3.47 10.04
C ASN A 2 -7.22 2.79 8.73
N TYR A 3 -6.06 3.14 8.18
CA TYR A 3 -5.53 2.56 6.93
C TYR A 3 -4.53 1.44 7.18
N LEU A 4 -4.34 1.02 8.43
CA LEU A 4 -3.59 -0.18 8.75
C LEU A 4 -4.41 -1.43 8.41
N PRO A 5 -3.76 -2.47 7.87
CA PRO A 5 -4.40 -3.77 7.81
C PRO A 5 -4.55 -4.41 9.19
N CYS A 6 -5.24 -5.55 9.22
CA CYS A 6 -5.22 -6.46 10.35
C CYS A 6 -3.79 -6.78 10.83
N GLU A 7 -3.67 -7.05 12.13
CA GLU A 7 -2.41 -7.24 12.83
C GLU A 7 -1.55 -8.34 12.19
N GLU A 8 -2.17 -9.43 11.73
CA GLU A 8 -1.47 -10.55 11.12
C GLU A 8 -0.73 -10.14 9.85
N LEU A 9 -1.34 -9.29 9.00
CA LEU A 9 -0.67 -8.77 7.80
C LEU A 9 0.28 -7.64 8.13
N LEU A 10 -0.02 -6.84 9.16
CA LEU A 10 0.88 -5.80 9.63
C LEU A 10 2.25 -6.38 10.04
N GLU A 11 2.27 -7.49 10.78
CA GLU A 11 3.50 -8.20 11.16
C GLU A 11 4.28 -8.73 9.95
N VAL A 12 3.59 -9.13 8.88
CA VAL A 12 4.24 -9.55 7.62
C VAL A 12 4.87 -8.37 6.89
N LEU A 13 4.24 -7.19 6.94
CA LEU A 13 4.71 -5.99 6.24
C LEU A 13 5.86 -5.29 6.95
N LYS A 14 5.87 -5.27 8.29
CA LYS A 14 6.86 -4.54 9.11
C LYS A 14 8.32 -4.73 8.66
N PRO A 15 8.81 -5.95 8.37
CA PRO A 15 10.19 -6.17 7.94
C PRO A 15 10.54 -5.57 6.57
N ALA A 16 9.55 -5.29 5.71
CA ALA A 16 9.80 -4.62 4.44
C ALA A 16 9.95 -3.11 4.64
N TYR A 17 9.26 -2.52 5.63
CA TYR A 17 9.21 -1.09 5.91
C TYR A 17 10.37 -0.60 6.79
N VAL A 18 11.55 -1.20 6.64
CA VAL A 18 12.80 -0.73 7.25
C VAL A 18 13.87 -0.53 6.17
N PRO A 19 14.76 0.47 6.31
CA PRO A 19 15.86 0.66 5.37
C PRO A 19 16.73 -0.61 5.27
N CYS A 20 17.02 -1.04 4.04
CA CYS A 20 17.95 -2.14 3.82
C CYS A 20 19.34 -1.75 4.32
N LYS A 21 19.96 -2.58 5.16
CA LYS A 21 21.35 -2.36 5.64
C LYS A 21 22.37 -2.16 4.52
N ASN A 22 22.10 -2.68 3.32
CA ASN A 22 23.00 -2.53 2.17
C ASN A 22 23.00 -1.11 1.58
N PHE A 23 22.01 -0.27 1.92
CA PHE A 23 21.98 1.14 1.52
C PHE A 23 23.13 1.96 2.12
N GLU A 24 23.73 1.51 3.22
CA GLU A 24 24.94 2.13 3.77
C GLU A 24 26.23 1.53 3.20
N GLY A 25 26.13 0.41 2.47
CA GLY A 25 27.25 -0.36 1.93
C GLY A 25 27.23 -0.43 0.40
N ILE A 26 27.09 -1.64 -0.15
CA ILE A 26 27.20 -1.90 -1.60
C ILE A 26 26.17 -1.14 -2.45
N CYS A 27 25.07 -0.68 -1.85
CA CYS A 27 24.02 0.07 -2.53
C CYS A 27 24.07 1.59 -2.25
N LYS A 28 25.11 2.10 -1.58
CA LYS A 28 25.19 3.50 -1.13
C LYS A 28 24.97 4.54 -2.23
N ASP A 29 25.51 4.29 -3.42
CA ASP A 29 25.42 5.23 -4.55
C ASP A 29 24.30 4.86 -5.54
N LYS A 30 23.35 4.00 -5.14
CA LYS A 30 22.23 3.61 -6.00
C LYS A 30 21.06 4.58 -5.84
N ILE A 31 20.42 4.89 -6.98
CA ILE A 31 19.24 5.77 -7.08
C ILE A 31 18.05 5.26 -6.24
N LEU A 32 18.02 3.97 -5.93
CA LEU A 32 16.93 3.27 -5.22
C LEU A 32 17.27 3.13 -3.72
N GLY A 33 17.30 4.25 -3.00
CA GLY A 33 17.43 4.26 -1.54
C GLY A 33 16.09 4.44 -0.83
N TRP A 34 16.02 4.07 0.44
CA TRP A 34 14.89 4.43 1.30
C TRP A 34 14.83 5.96 1.46
N ASN A 35 13.76 6.60 0.96
CA ASN A 35 13.52 8.03 1.11
C ASN A 35 12.01 8.34 1.11
N PRO A 36 11.36 8.37 2.28
CA PRO A 36 9.93 8.63 2.42
C PRO A 36 9.48 9.99 1.87
N SER A 37 10.35 11.01 1.92
CA SER A 37 10.03 12.36 1.43
C SER A 37 9.84 12.43 -0.09
N THR A 38 10.32 11.39 -0.79
CA THR A 38 10.21 11.20 -2.24
C THR A 38 9.36 9.98 -2.61
N GLY A 39 8.62 9.42 -1.66
CA GLY A 39 7.79 8.23 -1.88
C GLY A 39 8.56 6.91 -1.96
N ASN A 40 9.88 6.93 -1.77
CA ASN A 40 10.73 5.73 -1.87
C ASN A 40 10.70 4.91 -0.58
N VAL A 41 9.60 4.20 -0.37
CA VAL A 41 9.39 3.15 0.63
C VAL A 41 8.67 1.98 -0.06
N PRO A 42 8.59 0.77 0.54
CA PRO A 42 7.69 -0.26 0.02
C PRO A 42 6.28 0.30 -0.13
N ARG A 43 5.62 -0.05 -1.23
CA ARG A 43 4.36 0.55 -1.65
C ARG A 43 3.45 -0.50 -2.28
N GLY A 44 2.22 -0.10 -2.58
CA GLY A 44 1.27 -0.95 -3.32
C GLY A 44 0.45 -1.90 -2.44
N TYR A 45 0.49 -1.74 -1.12
CA TYR A 45 -0.41 -2.44 -0.21
C TYR A 45 -1.64 -1.56 0.10
N CYS A 46 -2.84 -2.14 0.03
CA CYS A 46 -4.09 -1.52 0.49
C CYS A 46 -5.16 -2.59 0.65
N GLY A 47 -5.77 -2.70 1.84
CA GLY A 47 -6.84 -3.65 2.12
C GLY A 47 -6.66 -4.39 3.43
N ALA A 48 -7.47 -5.44 3.61
CA ALA A 48 -7.56 -6.22 4.84
C ALA A 48 -7.76 -5.35 6.10
N PHE A 49 -8.58 -4.30 6.00
CA PHE A 49 -8.91 -3.40 7.11
C PHE A 49 -9.85 -4.05 8.15
N GLY A 50 -10.34 -5.27 7.86
CA GLY A 50 -11.18 -6.10 8.73
C GLY A 50 -10.35 -7.17 9.47
N ASN A 51 -10.90 -8.39 9.61
CA ASN A 51 -10.14 -9.52 10.16
C ASN A 51 -9.51 -10.35 9.06
N ILE A 52 -8.37 -11.00 9.33
CA ILE A 52 -7.70 -11.86 8.34
C ILE A 52 -8.60 -12.98 7.80
N LYS A 53 -9.48 -13.54 8.64
CA LYS A 53 -10.43 -14.60 8.26
C LYS A 53 -11.52 -14.13 7.28
N ASP A 54 -11.74 -12.82 7.20
CA ASP A 54 -12.76 -12.22 6.33
C ASP A 54 -12.21 -11.95 4.92
N VAL A 55 -10.89 -12.11 4.71
CA VAL A 55 -10.23 -11.95 3.40
C VAL A 55 -10.66 -13.05 2.44
N LYS A 56 -11.19 -12.63 1.29
CA LYS A 56 -11.74 -13.47 0.21
C LYS A 56 -11.10 -13.20 -1.14
N LEU A 57 -10.42 -12.06 -1.30
CA LEU A 57 -9.76 -11.66 -2.54
C LEU A 57 -8.37 -11.11 -2.25
N VAL A 58 -7.37 -11.60 -2.97
CA VAL A 58 -6.02 -11.03 -3.00
C VAL A 58 -5.66 -10.75 -4.45
N LEU A 59 -5.35 -9.48 -4.76
CA LEU A 59 -4.89 -9.06 -6.07
C LEU A 59 -3.42 -8.64 -5.97
N VAL A 60 -2.56 -9.26 -6.79
CA VAL A 60 -1.14 -8.93 -6.84
C VAL A 60 -0.82 -8.35 -8.21
N ALA A 61 -0.55 -7.04 -8.25
CA ALA A 61 -0.14 -6.34 -9.47
C ALA A 61 1.39 -6.31 -9.58
N ALA A 62 1.93 -6.88 -10.66
CA ALA A 62 3.37 -7.00 -10.88
C ALA A 62 3.94 -5.85 -11.75
N GLU A 63 3.61 -4.60 -11.42
CA GLU A 63 4.12 -3.45 -12.16
C GLU A 63 5.23 -2.71 -11.39
N PRO A 64 6.50 -2.79 -11.83
CA PRO A 64 7.51 -1.89 -11.33
C PRO A 64 7.18 -0.46 -11.78
N ASN A 65 7.21 0.48 -10.84
CA ASN A 65 6.98 1.89 -11.11
C ASN A 65 7.88 2.77 -10.24
N ASN A 66 7.96 4.05 -10.57
CA ASN A 66 8.51 5.06 -9.66
C ASN A 66 7.37 5.69 -8.86
N PRO A 67 7.66 6.23 -7.65
CA PRO A 67 6.67 7.02 -6.94
C PRO A 67 6.15 8.16 -7.81
N LYS A 68 4.87 8.48 -7.69
CA LYS A 68 4.32 9.65 -8.38
C LYS A 68 4.85 10.93 -7.75
N TYR A 69 4.76 12.04 -8.49
CA TYR A 69 5.30 13.34 -8.02
C TYR A 69 4.65 13.84 -6.72
N ASP A 70 3.42 13.38 -6.44
CA ASP A 70 2.61 13.71 -5.27
C ASP A 70 2.67 12.64 -4.17
N GLU A 71 3.32 11.49 -4.43
CA GLU A 71 3.50 10.40 -3.48
C GLU A 71 4.64 10.74 -2.52
N LYS A 72 4.30 11.36 -1.39
CA LYS A 72 5.26 11.81 -0.38
C LYS A 72 4.73 11.48 1.00
N TYR A 73 5.62 10.96 1.83
CA TYR A 73 5.29 10.56 3.19
C TYR A 73 5.98 11.47 4.20
N LYS A 74 5.25 11.84 5.25
CA LYS A 74 5.80 12.57 6.39
C LYS A 74 6.81 11.66 7.09
N SER A 75 7.92 12.24 7.50
CA SER A 75 8.93 11.52 8.29
C SER A 75 8.30 11.03 9.60
N SER A 76 8.61 9.79 9.97
CA SER A 76 8.07 9.12 11.15
C SER A 76 9.10 8.15 11.72
N THR A 77 9.06 7.94 13.02
CA THR A 77 9.85 6.89 13.69
C THR A 77 9.08 5.57 13.79
N SER A 78 7.79 5.57 13.44
CA SER A 78 6.93 4.39 13.50
C SER A 78 6.82 3.72 12.13
N VAL A 79 7.10 2.41 12.09
CA VAL A 79 6.90 1.58 10.89
C VAL A 79 5.43 1.54 10.50
N ASP A 80 4.55 1.40 11.48
CA ASP A 80 3.10 1.36 11.26
C ASP A 80 2.60 2.66 10.63
N ASP A 81 3.20 3.81 10.99
CA ASP A 81 2.82 5.08 10.38
C ASP A 81 3.21 5.14 8.89
N TYR A 82 4.37 4.60 8.49
CA TYR A 82 4.70 4.48 7.06
C TYR A 82 3.76 3.53 6.31
N ILE A 83 3.38 2.41 6.93
CA ILE A 83 2.41 1.47 6.35
C ILE A 83 1.04 2.14 6.18
N SER A 84 0.58 2.88 7.19
CA SER A 84 -0.68 3.62 7.16
C SER A 84 -0.66 4.72 6.10
N GLN A 85 0.41 5.52 6.03
CA GLN A 85 0.56 6.57 5.03
C GLN A 85 0.60 6.01 3.60
N GLY A 86 1.34 4.93 3.37
CA GLY A 86 1.39 4.23 2.08
C GLY A 86 0.04 3.63 1.69
N SER A 87 -0.61 2.93 2.62
CA SER A 87 -1.93 2.32 2.40
C SER A 87 -3.01 3.35 2.12
N LYS A 88 -2.95 4.50 2.80
CA LYS A 88 -3.82 5.64 2.50
C LYS A 88 -3.60 6.15 1.07
N TYR A 89 -2.34 6.37 0.66
CA TYR A 89 -2.07 6.88 -0.68
C TYR A 89 -2.61 5.95 -1.76
N VAL A 90 -2.43 4.63 -1.59
CA VAL A 90 -2.95 3.62 -2.51
C VAL A 90 -4.48 3.57 -2.47
N PHE A 91 -5.09 3.69 -1.28
CA PHE A 91 -6.55 3.82 -1.14
C PHE A 91 -7.07 5.00 -1.96
N ASP A 92 -6.49 6.19 -1.77
CA ASP A 92 -6.90 7.40 -2.49
C ASP A 92 -6.75 7.22 -4.02
N CYS A 93 -5.67 6.56 -4.47
CA CYS A 93 -5.47 6.27 -5.89
C CYS A 93 -6.59 5.40 -6.50
N TYR A 94 -7.06 4.40 -5.75
CA TYR A 94 -8.15 3.53 -6.17
C TYR A 94 -9.51 4.22 -6.06
N ASP A 95 -9.75 4.99 -4.99
CA ASP A 95 -11.01 5.72 -4.78
C ASP A 95 -11.20 6.81 -5.85
N ASP A 96 -10.13 7.56 -6.16
CA ASP A 96 -10.10 8.59 -7.20
C ASP A 96 -10.11 8.01 -8.63
N ASN A 97 -9.99 6.69 -8.81
CA ASN A 97 -9.77 6.06 -10.11
C ASN A 97 -8.59 6.68 -10.88
N ARG A 98 -7.49 6.97 -10.18
CA ARG A 98 -6.40 7.86 -10.65
C ARG A 98 -5.70 7.43 -11.93
N SER A 99 -5.86 6.18 -12.35
CA SER A 99 -5.30 5.66 -13.60
C SER A 99 -6.18 4.56 -14.19
N PRO A 100 -6.01 4.20 -15.48
CA PRO A 100 -6.68 3.04 -16.07
C PRO A 100 -6.44 1.74 -15.29
N MET A 101 -5.25 1.56 -14.71
CA MET A 101 -4.97 0.41 -13.84
C MET A 101 -5.86 0.42 -12.60
N HIS A 102 -5.95 1.56 -11.91
CA HIS A 102 -6.81 1.70 -10.73
C HIS A 102 -8.29 1.46 -11.05
N MET A 103 -8.77 2.00 -12.19
CA MET A 103 -10.12 1.75 -12.70
C MET A 103 -10.38 0.26 -12.96
N ASN A 104 -9.43 -0.42 -13.60
CA ASN A 104 -9.56 -1.85 -13.91
C ASN A 104 -9.57 -2.71 -12.65
N VAL A 105 -8.73 -2.39 -11.66
CA VAL A 105 -8.74 -3.08 -10.36
C VAL A 105 -10.06 -2.81 -9.62
N ARG A 106 -10.53 -1.57 -9.56
CA ARG A 106 -11.85 -1.24 -8.98
C ARG A 106 -12.98 -1.99 -9.68
N TYR A 107 -12.93 -2.14 -11.00
CA TYR A 107 -13.88 -2.95 -11.75
C TYR A 107 -13.87 -4.41 -11.30
N ILE A 108 -12.70 -5.04 -11.16
CA ILE A 108 -12.58 -6.43 -10.68
C ILE A 108 -13.16 -6.55 -9.26
N ILE A 109 -12.78 -5.65 -8.35
CA ILE A 109 -13.28 -5.65 -6.97
C ILE A 109 -14.81 -5.53 -6.94
N ASN A 110 -15.39 -4.61 -7.71
CA ASN A 110 -16.84 -4.43 -7.78
C ASN A 110 -17.56 -5.67 -8.34
N LYS A 111 -16.92 -6.45 -9.22
CA LYS A 111 -17.46 -7.72 -9.72
C LYS A 111 -17.36 -8.86 -8.70
N CYS A 112 -16.34 -8.87 -7.85
CA CYS A 112 -16.19 -9.84 -6.78
C CYS A 112 -17.13 -9.57 -5.60
N PHE A 113 -17.51 -8.31 -5.37
CA PHE A 113 -18.37 -7.89 -4.26
C PHE A 113 -19.57 -7.05 -4.76
N PRO A 114 -20.46 -7.61 -5.58
CA PRO A 114 -21.54 -6.85 -6.24
C PRO A 114 -22.55 -6.23 -5.26
N ASP A 115 -22.71 -6.83 -4.08
CA ASP A 115 -23.66 -6.40 -3.07
C ASP A 115 -23.07 -5.36 -2.09
N ILE A 116 -21.77 -5.05 -2.21
CA ILE A 116 -21.08 -4.08 -1.34
C ILE A 116 -20.72 -2.85 -2.19
N THR A 117 -21.38 -1.72 -1.91
CA THR A 117 -21.20 -0.48 -2.69
C THR A 117 -20.04 0.39 -2.21
N SER A 118 -19.69 0.33 -0.92
CA SER A 118 -18.58 1.09 -0.34
C SER A 118 -17.25 0.41 -0.62
N PHE A 119 -16.27 1.15 -1.15
CA PHE A 119 -14.92 0.64 -1.37
C PHE A 119 -14.23 0.28 -0.05
N GLU A 120 -14.40 1.11 0.98
CA GLU A 120 -13.89 0.83 2.33
C GLU A 120 -14.43 -0.52 2.86
N GLU A 121 -15.71 -0.81 2.67
CA GLU A 121 -16.30 -2.08 3.13
C GLU A 121 -15.81 -3.27 2.31
N GLN A 122 -15.58 -3.08 1.00
CA GLN A 122 -14.95 -4.12 0.16
C GLN A 122 -13.53 -4.44 0.64
N LEU A 123 -12.76 -3.44 1.10
CA LEU A 123 -11.40 -3.62 1.62
C LEU A 123 -11.34 -4.25 3.02
N LYS A 124 -12.48 -4.52 3.66
CA LYS A 124 -12.58 -5.35 4.87
C LYS A 124 -12.77 -6.84 4.54
N LYS A 125 -12.83 -7.20 3.26
CA LYS A 125 -13.11 -8.55 2.73
C LYS A 125 -11.98 -9.06 1.84
#